data_AF-H2XTL8-F1
#
_entry.id   AF-H2XTL8-F1
#
_cell.length_a   1.000
_cell.length_b   1.000
_cell.length_c   1.000
_cell.angle_alpha   90.00
_cell.angle_beta   90.00
_cell.angle_gamma   90.00
#
_symmetry.space_group_name_H-M   'P 1'
#
loop_
_entity.id
_entity.type
_entity.pdbx_description
1 polymer ?
#
loop_
_entity_poly.entity_id
_entity_poly.type
_entity_poly.pdbx_seq_one_letter_code
_entity_poly.pdbx_strand_id
1 'polypeptide(L)'
;MENDEDERRSRKKDMLKMYYGVNGADSNTAVGNDPLDIDSPHFHAENYLRKIKQEKSLAELMDAENDMAKQIRTLDSEMQTLVYENYNKFISATDTIRNMKRDFRQMENEMEKLTTNMSSITELNSEINETLKENRQKISKLSGVHSLLKKLQFLFELPAKLQKCLETGAFSTAVSYYMKTKSVLQHYQHMESFSGIERDCQAIINEIVAKLKQTFHDKHSSAQQLAECVGLLLRLGEPPGLLCDEYLQHSRHKLDEDLQELESYLVEEGVAIKSENSNSSHHLLIDVLEFIDRGSNGFLSNLSLTIAAYENLFIKQTEITSMTAALDGTYSPMM
;
A
#
# COMPACT_ATOMS: atom_id res chain seq x y z
N MET A 1 5.16 -48.07 25.77
CA MET A 1 6.55 -48.16 26.25
C MET A 1 7.13 -46.76 26.51
N GLU A 2 6.84 -45.76 25.68
CA GLU A 2 7.36 -44.37 25.84
C GLU A 2 6.81 -43.65 27.10
N ASN A 3 5.51 -43.82 27.42
CA ASN A 3 4.92 -43.21 28.62
C ASN A 3 5.50 -43.73 29.95
N ASP A 4 5.98 -44.99 30.01
CA ASP A 4 6.56 -45.56 31.24
C ASP A 4 7.95 -45.00 31.55
N GLU A 5 8.71 -44.61 30.51
CA GLU A 5 10.05 -44.02 30.68
C GLU A 5 9.98 -42.57 31.16
N ASP A 6 9.01 -41.80 30.66
CA ASP A 6 8.79 -40.42 31.11
C ASP A 6 8.25 -40.35 32.53
N GLU A 7 7.37 -41.28 32.93
CA GLU A 7 6.98 -41.40 34.34
C GLU A 7 8.14 -41.81 35.24
N ARG A 8 9.05 -42.67 34.78
CA ARG A 8 10.26 -43.03 35.54
C ARG A 8 11.23 -41.86 35.66
N ARG A 9 11.38 -41.05 34.60
CA ARG A 9 12.19 -39.82 34.63
C ARG A 9 11.59 -38.76 35.54
N SER A 10 10.28 -38.58 35.53
CA SER A 10 9.59 -37.68 36.46
C SER A 10 9.78 -38.14 37.90
N ARG A 11 9.54 -39.43 38.19
CA ARG A 11 9.75 -40.00 39.53
C ARG A 11 11.19 -39.85 40.03
N LYS A 12 12.19 -40.05 39.17
CA LYS A 12 13.61 -39.81 39.51
C LYS A 12 13.89 -38.34 39.76
N LYS A 13 13.33 -37.44 38.96
CA LYS A 13 13.47 -35.98 39.13
C LYS A 13 12.82 -35.52 40.43
N ASP A 14 11.66 -36.06 40.79
CA ASP A 14 10.96 -35.77 42.04
C ASP A 14 11.73 -36.32 43.25
N MET A 15 12.28 -37.54 43.17
CA MET A 15 13.18 -38.09 44.20
C MET A 15 14.43 -37.24 44.40
N LEU A 16 15.04 -36.78 43.31
CA LEU A 16 16.22 -35.94 43.34
C LEU A 16 15.88 -34.55 43.92
N LYS A 17 14.70 -34.02 43.59
CA LYS A 17 14.19 -32.74 44.12
C LYS A 17 13.94 -32.79 45.63
N MET A 18 13.47 -33.93 46.15
CA MET A 18 13.33 -34.17 47.59
C MET A 18 14.68 -34.27 48.30
N TYR A 19 15.68 -34.88 47.66
CA TYR A 19 17.05 -35.00 48.20
C TYR A 19 17.80 -33.66 48.29
N TYR A 20 17.62 -32.78 47.30
CA TYR A 20 18.32 -31.48 47.24
C TYR A 20 17.51 -30.31 47.85
N GLY A 21 16.37 -30.57 48.50
CA GLY A 21 15.64 -29.53 49.24
C GLY A 21 15.21 -28.32 48.40
N VAL A 22 14.86 -28.53 47.13
CA VAL A 22 14.61 -27.44 46.16
C VAL A 22 13.24 -26.76 46.37
N ASN A 23 12.44 -27.22 47.33
CA ASN A 23 11.29 -26.46 47.79
C ASN A 23 11.68 -25.69 49.06
N GLY A 24 11.84 -24.37 48.90
CA GLY A 24 11.60 -23.38 49.95
C GLY A 24 12.37 -23.59 51.26
N ALA A 25 13.31 -22.67 51.52
CA ALA A 25 13.66 -22.28 52.88
C ALA A 25 12.40 -22.26 53.78
N ASP A 26 12.49 -22.87 54.95
CA ASP A 26 11.43 -23.14 55.95
C ASP A 26 10.86 -24.57 55.98
N SER A 27 11.72 -25.55 55.68
CA SER A 27 11.62 -26.87 56.32
C SER A 27 12.88 -27.13 57.11
N ASN A 28 13.04 -26.39 58.20
CA ASN A 28 13.84 -26.81 59.34
C ASN A 28 13.14 -28.03 59.95
N THR A 29 13.16 -29.16 59.22
CA THR A 29 12.82 -30.45 59.78
C THR A 29 13.79 -30.65 60.92
N ALA A 30 13.24 -30.68 62.13
CA ALA A 30 13.89 -31.01 63.38
C ALA A 30 14.46 -32.44 63.34
N VAL A 31 15.46 -32.66 62.49
CA VAL A 31 16.27 -33.87 62.43
C VAL A 31 17.46 -33.60 63.33
N GLY A 32 17.44 -34.25 64.50
CA GLY A 32 18.62 -34.36 65.36
C GLY A 32 19.00 -33.09 66.09
N ASN A 33 18.10 -32.55 66.92
CA ASN A 33 18.47 -31.58 67.96
C ASN A 33 18.52 -32.24 69.35
N ASP A 34 18.64 -33.57 69.42
CA ASP A 34 18.82 -34.28 70.69
C ASP A 34 20.29 -34.18 71.11
N PRO A 35 20.61 -33.48 72.22
CA PRO A 35 21.96 -33.39 72.77
C PRO A 35 22.62 -34.74 73.12
N LEU A 36 21.83 -35.83 73.15
CA LEU A 36 22.27 -37.16 73.54
C LEU A 36 22.32 -38.17 72.39
N ASP A 37 21.99 -37.77 71.17
CA ASP A 37 22.10 -38.62 69.99
C ASP A 37 23.51 -38.49 69.38
N ILE A 38 24.21 -39.62 69.21
CA ILE A 38 25.59 -39.65 68.70
C ILE A 38 25.66 -39.13 67.26
N ASP A 39 24.62 -39.35 66.47
CA ASP A 39 24.56 -38.96 65.06
C ASP A 39 24.02 -37.54 64.85
N SER A 40 23.66 -36.83 65.95
CA SER A 40 23.17 -35.47 65.89
C SER A 40 24.30 -34.45 65.70
N PRO A 41 24.10 -33.40 64.86
CA PRO A 41 25.02 -32.27 64.76
C PRO A 41 25.26 -31.50 66.08
N HIS A 42 24.36 -31.66 67.07
CA HIS A 42 24.41 -30.97 68.37
C HIS A 42 24.75 -31.92 69.53
N PHE A 43 25.42 -33.03 69.25
CA PHE A 43 25.82 -34.02 70.25
C PHE A 43 26.70 -33.43 71.36
N HIS A 44 26.32 -33.67 72.62
CA HIS A 44 27.06 -33.26 73.81
C HIS A 44 27.61 -34.49 74.55
N ALA A 45 28.87 -34.85 74.24
CA ALA A 45 29.56 -36.03 74.76
C ALA A 45 29.50 -36.18 76.30
N GLU A 46 29.67 -35.10 77.05
CA GLU A 46 29.64 -35.10 78.51
C GLU A 46 28.27 -35.46 79.10
N ASN A 47 27.19 -35.00 78.45
CA ASN A 47 25.82 -35.28 78.90
C ASN A 47 25.41 -36.72 78.54
N TYR A 48 25.82 -37.18 77.36
CA TYR A 48 25.65 -38.57 76.92
C TYR A 48 26.39 -39.56 77.84
N LEU A 49 27.64 -39.27 78.16
CA LEU A 49 28.46 -40.10 79.04
C LEU A 49 27.91 -40.12 80.48
N ARG A 50 27.43 -38.97 80.98
CA ARG A 50 26.78 -38.89 82.29
C ARG A 50 25.53 -39.75 82.36
N LYS A 51 24.70 -39.74 81.31
CA LYS A 51 23.50 -40.58 81.21
C LYS A 51 23.86 -42.07 81.18
N ILE A 52 24.79 -42.48 80.32
CA ILE A 52 25.22 -43.88 80.23
C ILE A 52 25.77 -44.40 81.56
N LYS A 53 26.57 -43.59 82.25
CA LYS A 53 27.16 -43.96 83.55
C LYS A 53 26.11 -44.12 84.66
N GLN A 54 24.97 -43.43 84.56
CA GLN A 54 23.87 -43.52 85.53
C GLN A 54 22.90 -44.67 85.20
N GLU A 55 22.71 -45.00 83.91
CA GLU A 55 21.68 -45.93 83.46
C GLU A 55 22.20 -47.36 83.18
N LYS A 56 23.48 -47.53 82.85
CA LYS A 56 24.06 -48.84 82.46
C LYS A 56 24.94 -49.44 83.56
N SER A 57 24.94 -50.77 83.66
CA SER A 57 25.86 -51.53 84.51
C SER A 57 27.29 -51.55 83.92
N LEU A 58 28.29 -51.91 84.74
CA LEU A 58 29.69 -51.93 84.31
C LEU A 58 29.94 -52.88 83.13
N ALA A 59 29.26 -54.04 83.10
CA ALA A 59 29.38 -54.99 81.99
C ALA A 59 28.83 -54.41 80.68
N GLU A 60 27.65 -53.79 80.74
CA GLU A 60 27.04 -53.12 79.58
C GLU A 60 27.85 -51.91 79.10
N LEU A 61 28.58 -51.25 80.01
CA LEU A 61 29.48 -50.16 79.65
C LEU A 61 30.73 -50.67 78.90
N MET A 62 31.32 -51.78 79.36
CA MET A 62 32.45 -52.42 78.67
C MET A 62 32.03 -52.97 77.29
N ASP A 63 30.82 -53.53 77.18
CA ASP A 63 30.30 -53.97 75.90
C ASP A 63 30.05 -52.79 74.95
N ALA A 64 29.50 -51.68 75.46
CA ALA A 64 29.30 -50.46 74.68
C ALA A 64 30.62 -49.82 74.22
N GLU A 65 31.67 -49.83 75.04
CA GLU A 65 33.02 -49.40 74.65
C GLU A 65 33.57 -50.26 73.51
N ASN A 66 33.47 -51.59 73.65
CA ASN A 66 33.95 -52.53 72.65
C ASN A 66 33.18 -52.40 71.33
N ASP A 67 31.87 -52.18 71.39
CA ASP A 67 31.04 -51.95 70.21
C ASP A 67 31.40 -50.62 69.53
N MET A 68 31.53 -49.54 70.30
CA MET A 68 31.96 -48.24 69.78
C MET A 68 33.35 -48.33 69.12
N ALA A 69 34.30 -49.04 69.74
CA ALA A 69 35.63 -49.25 69.17
C ALA A 69 35.59 -50.05 67.85
N LYS A 70 34.65 -50.99 67.70
CA LYS A 70 34.42 -51.70 66.43
C LYS A 70 33.80 -50.78 65.39
N GLN A 71 32.76 -50.02 65.76
CA GLN A 71 32.12 -49.06 64.87
C GLN A 71 33.10 -48.03 64.33
N ILE A 72 34.01 -47.49 65.16
CA ILE A 72 35.07 -46.57 64.72
C ILE A 72 35.95 -47.21 63.65
N ARG A 73 36.38 -48.46 63.84
CA ARG A 73 37.24 -49.17 62.86
C ARG A 73 36.49 -49.46 61.57
N THR A 74 35.23 -49.86 61.66
CA THR A 74 34.38 -50.10 60.49
C THR A 74 34.18 -48.80 59.70
N LEU A 75 33.85 -47.70 60.37
CA LEU A 75 33.64 -46.40 59.74
C LEU A 75 34.91 -45.87 59.05
N ASP A 76 36.09 -46.07 59.65
CA ASP A 76 37.37 -45.71 59.02
C ASP A 76 37.61 -46.53 57.74
N SER A 77 37.34 -47.85 57.79
CA SER A 77 37.45 -48.72 56.61
C SER A 77 36.42 -48.35 55.52
N GLU A 78 35.20 -48.00 55.90
CA GLU A 78 34.15 -47.56 54.98
C GLU A 78 34.48 -46.21 54.33
N MET A 79 35.00 -45.25 55.11
CA MET A 79 35.48 -43.96 54.61
C MET A 79 36.60 -44.14 53.60
N GLN A 80 37.59 -45.00 53.90
CA GLN A 80 38.66 -45.32 52.96
C GLN A 80 38.10 -45.93 51.67
N THR A 81 37.20 -46.90 51.78
CA THR A 81 36.56 -47.54 50.62
C THR A 81 35.80 -46.53 49.78
N LEU A 82 35.05 -45.61 50.40
CA LEU A 82 34.31 -44.56 49.70
C LEU A 82 35.24 -43.64 48.92
N VAL A 83 36.37 -43.24 49.53
CA VAL A 83 37.39 -42.46 48.84
C VAL A 83 37.95 -43.24 47.66
N TYR A 84 38.36 -44.51 47.83
CA TYR A 84 38.92 -45.32 46.75
C TYR A 84 37.93 -45.54 45.60
N GLU A 85 36.69 -45.90 45.88
CA GLU A 85 35.66 -46.14 44.87
C GLU A 85 35.27 -44.86 44.11
N ASN A 86 35.33 -43.71 44.77
CA ASN A 86 34.88 -42.44 44.19
C ASN A 86 36.03 -41.49 43.79
N TYR A 87 37.29 -41.85 44.04
CA TYR A 87 38.46 -41.01 43.73
C TYR A 87 38.51 -40.60 42.25
N ASN A 88 38.25 -41.57 41.36
CA ASN A 88 38.18 -41.33 39.92
C ASN A 88 37.07 -40.34 39.55
N LYS A 89 35.94 -40.35 40.26
CA LYS A 89 34.83 -39.40 40.05
C LYS A 89 35.19 -38.01 40.54
N PHE A 90 35.87 -37.89 41.68
CA PHE A 90 36.33 -36.59 42.19
C PHE A 90 37.35 -35.94 41.28
N ILE A 91 38.33 -36.70 40.77
CA ILE A 91 39.29 -36.20 39.78
C ILE A 91 38.56 -35.78 38.51
N SER A 92 37.72 -36.66 37.95
CA SER A 92 36.99 -36.37 36.72
C SER A 92 36.07 -35.15 36.85
N ALA A 93 35.40 -34.99 37.99
CA ALA A 93 34.58 -33.82 38.28
C ALA A 93 35.43 -32.55 38.38
N THR A 94 36.59 -32.63 39.05
CA THR A 94 37.51 -31.50 39.19
C THR A 94 38.08 -31.08 37.84
N ASP A 95 38.48 -32.03 37.01
CA ASP A 95 38.98 -31.78 35.65
C ASP A 95 37.89 -31.22 34.74
N THR A 96 36.65 -31.73 34.88
CA THR A 96 35.49 -31.18 34.14
C THR A 96 35.24 -29.74 34.54
N ILE A 97 35.24 -29.41 35.85
CA ILE A 97 35.08 -28.03 36.33
C ILE A 97 36.21 -27.14 35.80
N ARG A 98 37.44 -27.63 35.77
CA ARG A 98 38.59 -26.90 35.24
C ARG A 98 38.46 -26.64 33.74
N ASN A 99 38.04 -27.64 32.97
CA ASN A 99 37.81 -27.52 31.53
C ASN A 99 36.66 -26.56 31.24
N MET A 100 35.53 -26.71 31.93
CA MET A 100 34.40 -25.77 31.83
C MET A 100 34.84 -24.34 32.11
N LYS A 101 35.61 -24.10 33.17
CA LYS A 101 36.12 -22.75 33.50
C LYS A 101 37.01 -22.16 32.40
N ARG A 102 37.84 -22.99 31.75
CA ARG A 102 38.67 -22.56 30.62
C ARG A 102 37.80 -22.21 29.40
N ASP A 103 36.83 -23.06 29.08
CA ASP A 103 35.94 -22.86 27.94
C ASP A 103 35.06 -21.61 28.12
N PHE A 104 34.56 -21.37 29.35
CA PHE A 104 33.84 -20.13 29.68
C PHE A 104 34.68 -18.88 29.48
N ARG A 105 35.96 -18.90 29.89
CA ARG A 105 36.88 -17.76 29.65
C ARG A 105 37.13 -17.54 28.17
N GLN A 106 37.25 -18.61 27.38
CA GLN A 106 37.39 -18.46 25.93
C GLN A 106 36.13 -17.86 25.30
N MET A 107 34.96 -18.31 25.72
CA MET A 107 33.68 -17.77 25.27
C MET A 107 33.50 -16.29 25.61
N GLU A 108 33.89 -15.89 26.82
CA GLU A 108 33.87 -14.49 27.26
C GLU A 108 34.77 -13.61 26.38
N ASN A 109 35.99 -14.05 26.10
CA ASN A 109 36.90 -13.33 25.20
C ASN A 109 36.35 -13.20 23.77
N GLU A 110 35.73 -14.26 23.23
CA GLU A 110 35.10 -14.19 21.90
C GLU A 110 33.87 -13.26 21.88
N MET A 111 33.09 -13.24 22.97
CA MET A 111 31.96 -12.33 23.11
C MET A 111 32.41 -10.86 23.21
N GLU A 112 33.52 -10.59 23.90
CA GLU A 112 34.13 -9.26 23.96
C GLU A 112 34.66 -8.81 22.59
N LYS A 113 35.34 -9.69 21.85
CA LYS A 113 35.75 -9.42 20.46
C LYS A 113 34.56 -9.10 19.57
N LEU A 114 33.48 -9.86 19.66
CA LEU A 114 32.26 -9.61 18.89
C LEU A 114 31.66 -8.24 19.22
N THR A 115 31.58 -7.89 20.50
CA THR A 115 31.06 -6.60 20.96
C THR A 115 31.91 -5.44 20.43
N THR A 116 33.23 -5.60 20.45
CA THR A 116 34.18 -4.62 19.92
C THR A 116 34.00 -4.45 18.41
N ASN A 117 33.96 -5.56 17.65
CA ASN A 117 33.75 -5.53 16.21
C ASN A 117 32.40 -4.90 15.83
N MET A 118 31.33 -5.22 16.56
CA MET A 118 30.01 -4.64 16.32
C MET A 118 29.99 -3.13 16.57
N SER A 119 30.73 -2.67 17.58
CA SER A 119 30.91 -1.24 17.88
C SER A 119 31.65 -0.55 16.74
N SER A 120 32.76 -1.13 16.26
CA SER A 120 33.51 -0.59 15.11
C SER A 120 32.69 -0.57 13.83
N ILE A 121 31.89 -1.61 13.54
CA ILE A 121 30.97 -1.63 12.39
C ILE A 121 29.94 -0.51 12.50
N THR A 122 29.39 -0.29 13.70
CA THR A 122 28.39 0.77 13.94
C THR A 122 29.00 2.15 13.73
N GLU A 123 30.24 2.36 14.20
CA GLU A 123 30.98 3.61 13.99
C GLU A 123 31.27 3.85 12.49
N LEU A 124 31.82 2.85 11.79
CA LEU A 124 32.07 2.92 10.34
C LEU A 124 30.78 3.18 9.55
N ASN A 125 29.67 2.53 9.92
CA ASN A 125 28.38 2.77 9.29
C ASN A 125 27.87 4.19 9.54
N SER A 126 28.09 4.74 10.73
CA SER A 126 27.75 6.12 11.04
C SER A 126 28.57 7.10 10.20
N GLU A 127 29.87 6.87 10.08
CA GLU A 127 30.78 7.69 9.25
C GLU A 127 30.38 7.63 7.77
N ILE A 128 30.13 6.43 7.22
CA ILE A 128 29.65 6.24 5.85
C ILE A 128 28.32 6.97 5.65
N ASN A 129 27.40 6.88 6.60
CA ASN A 129 26.10 7.51 6.50
C ASN A 129 26.20 9.03 6.47
N GLU A 130 27.02 9.65 7.33
CA GLU A 130 27.25 11.09 7.31
C GLU A 130 27.95 11.53 6.03
N THR A 131 28.96 10.78 5.55
CA THR A 131 29.66 11.09 4.29
C THR A 131 28.71 11.02 3.08
N LEU A 132 27.81 10.04 3.06
CA LEU A 132 26.83 9.87 1.97
C LEU A 132 25.62 10.79 2.08
N LYS A 133 25.34 11.37 3.26
CA LYS A 133 24.17 12.23 3.49
C LYS A 133 24.19 13.46 2.61
N GLU A 134 25.34 14.13 2.51
CA GLU A 134 25.48 15.32 1.66
C GLU A 134 25.28 14.98 0.17
N ASN A 135 25.88 13.87 -0.29
CA ASN A 135 25.71 13.40 -1.66
C ASN A 135 24.25 12.99 -1.95
N ARG A 136 23.59 12.29 -1.02
CA ARG A 136 22.15 11.97 -1.13
C ARG A 136 21.29 13.23 -1.20
N GLN A 137 21.61 14.27 -0.42
CA GLN A 137 20.89 15.55 -0.49
C GLN A 137 21.11 16.24 -1.84
N LYS A 138 22.35 16.28 -2.36
CA LYS A 138 22.65 16.83 -3.68
C LYS A 138 21.91 16.08 -4.79
N ILE A 139 21.95 14.74 -4.76
CA ILE A 139 21.23 13.88 -5.71
C ILE A 139 19.72 14.07 -5.58
N SER A 140 19.18 14.17 -4.37
CA SER A 140 17.75 14.41 -4.13
C SER A 140 17.29 15.77 -4.65
N LYS A 141 18.08 16.84 -4.43
CA LYS A 141 17.81 18.16 -5.01
C LYS A 141 17.84 18.11 -6.54
N LEU A 142 18.87 17.50 -7.12
CA LEU A 142 19.01 17.39 -8.57
C LEU A 142 17.90 16.53 -9.20
N SER A 143 17.53 15.43 -8.55
CA SER A 143 16.39 14.58 -8.89
C SER A 143 15.08 15.35 -8.83
N GLY A 144 14.88 16.15 -7.78
CA GLY A 144 13.71 17.02 -7.62
C GLY A 144 13.62 18.05 -8.75
N VAL A 145 14.73 18.75 -9.04
CA VAL A 145 14.82 19.69 -10.16
C VAL A 145 14.57 18.98 -11.49
N HIS A 146 15.17 17.82 -11.73
CA HIS A 146 14.96 17.05 -12.96
C HIS A 146 13.50 16.59 -13.11
N SER A 147 12.84 16.19 -12.02
CA SER A 147 11.41 15.84 -12.03
C SER A 147 10.53 17.04 -12.36
N LEU A 148 10.82 18.21 -11.77
CA LEU A 148 10.15 19.47 -12.10
C LEU A 148 10.40 19.86 -13.55
N LEU A 149 11.65 19.79 -14.00
CA LEU A 149 12.04 20.11 -15.37
C LEU A 149 11.37 19.18 -16.37
N LYS A 150 11.20 17.89 -16.05
CA LYS A 150 10.43 16.95 -16.88
C LYS A 150 8.94 17.29 -16.94
N LYS A 151 8.33 17.73 -15.82
CA LYS A 151 6.94 18.20 -15.81
C LYS A 151 6.78 19.51 -16.60
N LEU A 152 7.76 20.40 -16.51
CA LEU A 152 7.77 21.66 -17.26
C LEU A 152 8.13 21.47 -18.73
N GLN A 153 8.94 20.47 -19.08
CA GLN A 153 9.26 20.11 -20.47
C GLN A 153 7.99 19.79 -21.25
N PHE A 154 7.02 19.13 -20.64
CA PHE A 154 5.71 18.91 -21.25
C PHE A 154 5.00 20.22 -21.63
N LEU A 155 5.19 21.27 -20.83
CA LEU A 155 4.61 22.60 -21.05
C LEU A 155 5.33 23.37 -22.16
N PHE A 156 6.66 23.23 -22.27
CA PHE A 156 7.43 23.74 -23.41
C PHE A 156 7.13 23.00 -24.73
N GLU A 157 6.81 21.71 -24.66
CA GLU A 157 6.40 20.92 -25.83
C GLU A 157 4.92 21.13 -26.23
N LEU A 158 4.13 21.83 -25.41
CA LEU A 158 2.69 22.02 -25.63
C LEU A 158 2.39 22.81 -26.92
N PRO A 159 3.03 23.97 -27.22
CA PRO A 159 2.77 24.69 -28.46
C PRO A 159 3.05 23.85 -29.71
N ALA A 160 4.16 23.11 -29.73
CA ALA A 160 4.52 22.24 -30.84
C ALA A 160 3.50 21.08 -31.01
N LYS A 161 3.02 20.50 -29.90
CA LYS A 161 1.95 19.49 -29.94
C LYS A 161 0.62 20.06 -30.42
N LEU A 162 0.27 21.28 -30.00
CA LEU A 162 -0.96 21.96 -30.45
C LEU A 162 -0.89 22.30 -31.95
N GLN A 163 0.25 22.78 -32.46
CA GLN A 163 0.47 22.99 -33.89
C GLN A 163 0.38 21.68 -34.68
N LYS A 164 0.97 20.59 -34.19
CA LYS A 164 0.81 19.28 -34.85
C LYS A 164 -0.65 18.81 -34.87
N CYS A 165 -1.40 19.02 -33.78
CA CYS A 165 -2.82 18.68 -33.74
C CYS A 165 -3.66 19.55 -34.70
N LEU A 166 -3.25 20.80 -34.91
CA LEU A 166 -3.83 21.70 -35.91
C LEU A 166 -3.59 21.19 -37.34
N GLU A 167 -2.40 20.66 -37.64
CA GLU A 167 -2.08 20.05 -38.94
C GLU A 167 -2.81 18.72 -39.18
N THR A 168 -2.97 17.90 -38.13
CA THR A 168 -3.65 16.60 -38.25
C THR A 168 -5.17 16.67 -38.15
N GLY A 169 -5.75 17.86 -37.89
CA GLY A 169 -7.20 18.06 -37.72
C GLY A 169 -7.78 17.43 -36.45
N ALA A 170 -6.95 17.00 -35.50
CA ALA A 170 -7.36 16.33 -34.27
C ALA A 170 -7.74 17.35 -33.17
N PHE A 171 -8.74 18.18 -33.44
CA PHE A 171 -9.12 19.33 -32.62
C PHE A 171 -9.53 18.93 -31.18
N SER A 172 -10.16 17.77 -31.00
CA SER A 172 -10.61 17.29 -29.68
C SER A 172 -9.47 17.04 -28.70
N THR A 173 -8.38 16.47 -29.19
CA THR A 173 -7.18 16.22 -28.37
C THR A 173 -6.47 17.52 -28.02
N ALA A 174 -6.40 18.48 -28.95
CA ALA A 174 -5.78 19.79 -28.74
C ALA A 174 -6.48 20.57 -27.61
N VAL A 175 -7.81 20.64 -27.66
CA VAL A 175 -8.62 21.32 -26.63
C VAL A 175 -8.46 20.66 -25.27
N SER A 176 -8.41 19.32 -25.21
CA SER A 176 -8.19 18.58 -23.96
C SER A 176 -6.82 18.85 -23.34
N TYR A 177 -5.75 18.86 -24.17
CA TYR A 177 -4.40 19.19 -23.70
C TYR A 177 -4.32 20.62 -23.19
N TYR A 178 -4.92 21.57 -23.92
CA TYR A 178 -4.94 22.95 -23.46
C TYR A 178 -5.74 23.13 -22.17
N MET A 179 -6.93 22.56 -22.03
CA MET A 179 -7.73 22.70 -20.80
C MET A 179 -7.01 22.14 -19.57
N LYS A 180 -6.35 20.99 -19.71
CA LYS A 180 -5.53 20.39 -18.63
C LYS A 180 -4.33 21.25 -18.26
N THR A 181 -3.74 21.94 -19.23
CA THR A 181 -2.55 22.74 -19.00
C THR A 181 -2.89 24.19 -18.64
N LYS A 182 -4.07 24.71 -18.99
CA LYS A 182 -4.53 26.07 -18.68
C LYS A 182 -4.48 26.37 -17.19
N SER A 183 -4.95 25.43 -16.36
CA SER A 183 -4.89 25.57 -14.89
C SER A 183 -3.45 25.62 -14.37
N VAL A 184 -2.55 24.85 -15.00
CA VAL A 184 -1.11 24.84 -14.68
C VAL A 184 -0.44 26.14 -15.15
N LEU A 185 -0.74 26.62 -16.36
CA LEU A 185 -0.23 27.89 -16.88
C LEU A 185 -0.67 29.07 -16.01
N GLN A 186 -1.93 29.09 -15.57
CA GLN A 186 -2.45 30.14 -14.67
C GLN A 186 -1.72 30.16 -13.32
N HIS A 187 -1.39 29.00 -12.76
CA HIS A 187 -0.63 28.93 -11.51
C HIS A 187 0.82 29.46 -11.66
N TYR A 188 1.44 29.25 -12.83
CA TYR A 188 2.81 29.68 -13.14
C TYR A 188 2.90 31.00 -13.91
N GLN A 189 1.81 31.77 -14.00
CA GLN A 189 1.70 33.01 -14.78
C GLN A 189 2.64 34.14 -14.33
N HIS A 190 3.13 34.08 -13.09
CA HIS A 190 4.05 35.07 -12.50
C HIS A 190 5.46 35.06 -13.11
N MET A 191 5.80 34.08 -13.94
CA MET A 191 7.08 34.00 -14.64
C MET A 191 6.91 34.40 -16.11
N GLU A 192 7.65 35.42 -16.57
CA GLU A 192 7.55 35.95 -17.94
C GLU A 192 7.76 34.90 -19.04
N SER A 193 8.64 33.91 -18.82
CA SER A 193 8.88 32.83 -19.79
C SER A 193 7.63 31.98 -20.06
N PHE A 194 6.75 31.79 -19.07
CA PHE A 194 5.50 31.03 -19.24
C PHE A 194 4.39 31.88 -19.86
N SER A 195 4.40 33.21 -19.65
CA SER A 195 3.47 34.12 -20.32
C SER A 195 3.68 34.16 -21.84
N GLY A 196 4.93 34.03 -22.31
CA GLY A 196 5.21 33.88 -23.75
C GLY A 196 4.58 32.62 -24.35
N ILE A 197 4.76 31.49 -23.69
CA ILE A 197 4.20 30.19 -24.11
C ILE A 197 2.67 30.20 -24.04
N GLU A 198 2.11 30.83 -23.00
CA GLU A 198 0.65 31.01 -22.88
C GLU A 198 0.09 31.77 -24.07
N ARG A 199 0.75 32.86 -24.46
CA ARG A 199 0.36 33.68 -25.62
C ARG A 199 0.42 32.88 -26.91
N ASP A 200 1.47 32.08 -27.10
CA ASP A 200 1.63 31.23 -28.29
C ASP A 200 0.56 30.13 -28.32
N CYS A 201 0.31 29.45 -27.20
CA CYS A 201 -0.78 28.48 -27.07
C CYS A 201 -2.15 29.12 -27.34
N GLN A 202 -2.39 30.33 -26.84
CA GLN A 202 -3.64 31.07 -27.07
C GLN A 202 -3.79 31.46 -28.54
N ALA A 203 -2.71 31.88 -29.20
CA ALA A 203 -2.74 32.19 -30.63
C ALA A 203 -3.08 30.95 -31.47
N ILE A 204 -2.45 29.82 -31.18
CA ILE A 204 -2.75 28.53 -31.85
C ILE A 204 -4.20 28.12 -31.62
N ILE A 205 -4.73 28.34 -30.41
CA ILE A 205 -6.13 28.01 -30.11
C ILE A 205 -7.10 28.94 -30.79
N ASN A 206 -6.80 30.23 -30.87
CA ASN A 206 -7.61 31.16 -31.64
C ASN A 206 -7.62 30.75 -33.13
N GLU A 207 -6.51 30.22 -33.65
CA GLU A 207 -6.48 29.64 -35.01
C GLU A 207 -7.31 28.34 -35.11
N ILE A 208 -7.27 27.47 -34.11
CA ILE A 208 -8.16 26.29 -34.03
C ILE A 208 -9.62 26.71 -34.01
N VAL A 209 -9.98 27.71 -33.20
CA VAL A 209 -11.34 28.27 -33.12
C VAL A 209 -11.75 28.85 -34.47
N ALA A 210 -10.87 29.59 -35.15
CA ALA A 210 -11.14 30.12 -36.48
C ALA A 210 -11.37 29.01 -37.50
N LYS A 211 -10.55 27.94 -37.49
CA LYS A 211 -10.76 26.78 -38.37
C LYS A 211 -12.03 26.01 -38.03
N LEU A 212 -12.37 25.86 -36.74
CA LEU A 212 -13.62 25.23 -36.30
C LEU A 212 -14.84 26.05 -36.72
N LYS A 213 -14.78 27.38 -36.64
CA LYS A 213 -15.82 28.29 -37.16
C LYS A 213 -15.92 28.22 -38.68
N GLN A 214 -14.80 28.06 -39.38
CA GLN A 214 -14.80 27.87 -40.83
C GLN A 214 -15.42 26.53 -41.24
N THR A 215 -15.08 25.43 -40.56
CA THR A 215 -15.74 24.13 -40.76
C THR A 215 -17.21 24.12 -40.35
N PHE A 216 -17.60 25.02 -39.45
CA PHE A 216 -19.00 25.23 -39.07
C PHE A 216 -19.80 26.00 -40.13
N HIS A 217 -19.13 26.84 -40.94
CA HIS A 217 -19.75 27.52 -42.09
C HIS A 217 -19.71 26.70 -43.39
N ASP A 218 -18.95 25.61 -43.45
CA ASP A 218 -18.93 24.70 -44.60
C ASP A 218 -20.17 23.80 -44.62
N LYS A 219 -21.03 24.03 -45.63
CA LYS A 219 -22.36 23.42 -45.83
C LYS A 219 -22.40 21.89 -46.00
N HIS A 220 -21.27 21.18 -45.97
CA HIS A 220 -21.19 19.74 -46.26
C HIS A 220 -20.83 18.87 -45.04
N SER A 221 -20.67 19.43 -43.85
CA SER A 221 -20.32 18.64 -42.67
C SER A 221 -21.49 17.82 -42.11
N SER A 222 -21.21 16.57 -41.74
CA SER A 222 -22.20 15.67 -41.12
C SER A 222 -22.70 16.24 -39.79
N ALA A 223 -23.96 15.97 -39.43
CA ALA A 223 -24.57 16.45 -38.18
C ALA A 223 -23.76 16.06 -36.93
N GLN A 224 -23.03 14.93 -37.00
CA GLN A 224 -22.13 14.46 -35.93
C GLN A 224 -20.84 15.27 -35.84
N GLN A 225 -20.25 15.68 -36.97
CA GLN A 225 -19.05 16.52 -37.01
C GLN A 225 -19.36 17.94 -36.56
N LEU A 226 -20.53 18.46 -36.92
CA LEU A 226 -21.04 19.74 -36.41
C LEU A 226 -21.27 19.69 -34.90
N ALA A 227 -21.86 18.61 -34.39
CA ALA A 227 -22.04 18.40 -32.96
C ALA A 227 -20.70 18.31 -32.21
N GLU A 228 -19.71 17.61 -32.77
CA GLU A 228 -18.36 17.54 -32.18
C GLU A 228 -17.67 18.91 -32.20
N CYS A 229 -17.73 19.66 -33.32
CA CYS A 229 -17.14 20.99 -33.43
C CYS A 229 -17.77 21.98 -32.43
N VAL A 230 -19.10 21.98 -32.31
CA VAL A 230 -19.83 22.82 -31.33
C VAL A 230 -19.48 22.40 -29.90
N GLY A 231 -19.37 21.10 -29.61
CA GLY A 231 -18.92 20.59 -28.31
C GLY A 231 -17.49 21.01 -27.96
N LEU A 232 -16.60 21.09 -28.94
CA LEU A 232 -15.22 21.57 -28.75
C LEU A 232 -15.14 23.08 -28.56
N LEU A 233 -15.95 23.86 -29.28
CA LEU A 233 -16.08 25.31 -29.12
C LEU A 233 -16.67 25.68 -27.74
N LEU A 234 -17.67 24.93 -27.28
CA LEU A 234 -18.23 25.06 -25.93
C LEU A 234 -17.18 24.77 -24.85
N ARG A 235 -16.35 23.75 -25.04
CA ARG A 235 -15.23 23.44 -24.13
C ARG A 235 -14.16 24.53 -24.10
N LEU A 236 -13.98 25.27 -25.19
CA LEU A 236 -13.02 26.36 -25.31
C LEU A 236 -13.48 27.67 -24.64
N GLY A 237 -14.74 27.75 -24.21
CA GLY A 237 -15.28 28.89 -23.44
C GLY A 237 -15.91 29.98 -24.28
N GLU A 238 -16.32 29.69 -25.52
CA GLU A 238 -17.15 30.60 -26.31
C GLU A 238 -18.58 30.68 -25.75
N PRO A 239 -19.27 31.83 -25.84
CA PRO A 239 -20.58 32.03 -25.25
C PRO A 239 -21.60 31.07 -25.91
N PRO A 240 -22.29 30.23 -25.11
CA PRO A 240 -23.20 29.22 -25.64
C PRO A 240 -24.40 29.84 -26.38
N GLY A 241 -24.77 31.09 -26.08
CA GLY A 241 -25.91 31.76 -26.71
C GLY A 241 -25.76 31.99 -28.21
N LEU A 242 -24.60 32.46 -28.67
CA LEU A 242 -24.37 32.71 -30.10
C LEU A 242 -24.22 31.40 -30.88
N LEU A 243 -23.60 30.40 -30.27
CA LEU A 243 -23.43 29.07 -30.85
C LEU A 243 -24.76 28.30 -30.93
N CYS A 244 -25.66 28.48 -29.96
CA CYS A 244 -27.03 27.94 -30.00
C CYS A 244 -27.79 28.49 -31.20
N ASP A 245 -27.82 29.81 -31.35
CA ASP A 245 -28.59 30.47 -32.40
C ASP A 245 -28.06 30.11 -33.79
N GLU A 246 -26.74 30.09 -33.95
CA GLU A 246 -26.12 29.70 -35.22
C GLU A 246 -26.27 28.20 -35.52
N TYR A 247 -26.20 27.32 -34.51
CA TYR A 247 -26.44 25.87 -34.70
C TYR A 247 -27.90 25.58 -35.05
N LEU A 248 -28.85 26.27 -34.41
CA LEU A 248 -30.27 26.17 -34.72
C LEU A 248 -30.58 26.72 -36.11
N GLN A 249 -29.91 27.79 -36.53
CA GLN A 249 -30.07 28.34 -37.88
C GLN A 249 -29.50 27.39 -38.96
N HIS A 250 -28.36 26.76 -38.71
CA HIS A 250 -27.77 25.78 -39.62
C HIS A 250 -28.58 24.47 -39.69
N SER A 251 -29.00 23.93 -38.54
CA SER A 251 -29.87 22.75 -38.51
C SER A 251 -31.21 23.01 -39.17
N ARG A 252 -31.79 24.20 -38.98
CA ARG A 252 -32.99 24.63 -39.68
C ARG A 252 -32.78 24.73 -41.20
N HIS A 253 -31.68 25.33 -41.66
CA HIS A 253 -31.38 25.39 -43.10
C HIS A 253 -31.19 24.00 -43.71
N LYS A 254 -30.54 23.07 -43.01
CA LYS A 254 -30.37 21.69 -43.47
C LYS A 254 -31.70 20.92 -43.52
N LEU A 255 -32.56 21.12 -42.52
CA LEU A 255 -33.91 20.57 -42.51
C LEU A 255 -34.79 21.20 -43.59
N ASP A 256 -34.61 22.49 -43.88
CA ASP A 256 -35.30 23.18 -44.97
C ASP A 256 -34.80 22.68 -46.34
N GLU A 257 -33.52 22.33 -46.50
CA GLU A 257 -32.98 21.66 -47.70
C GLU A 257 -33.55 20.25 -47.85
N ASP A 258 -33.58 19.45 -46.78
CA ASP A 258 -34.22 18.11 -46.78
C ASP A 258 -35.71 18.21 -47.14
N LEU A 259 -36.40 19.25 -46.66
CA LEU A 259 -37.80 19.55 -47.00
C LEU A 259 -37.94 20.02 -48.45
N GLN A 260 -37.04 20.85 -48.97
CA GLN A 260 -37.04 21.29 -50.37
C GLN A 260 -36.74 20.14 -51.33
N GLU A 261 -35.87 19.21 -50.95
CA GLU A 261 -35.63 17.97 -51.70
C GLU A 261 -36.93 17.16 -51.77
N LEU A 262 -37.58 16.91 -50.63
CA LEU A 262 -38.90 16.26 -50.56
C LEU A 262 -39.98 17.00 -51.38
N GLU A 263 -40.01 18.33 -51.35
CA GLU A 263 -40.94 19.15 -52.13
C GLU A 263 -40.65 19.10 -53.64
N SER A 264 -39.39 19.07 -54.05
CA SER A 264 -39.00 18.99 -55.46
C SER A 264 -39.45 17.66 -56.09
N TYR A 265 -39.40 16.56 -55.35
CA TYR A 265 -39.93 15.27 -55.78
C TYR A 265 -41.46 15.26 -55.88
N LEU A 266 -42.17 15.92 -54.95
CA LEU A 266 -43.62 16.11 -55.07
C LEU A 266 -44.01 16.96 -56.30
N VAL A 267 -43.17 17.92 -56.70
CA VAL A 267 -43.39 18.74 -57.89
C VAL A 267 -43.07 17.98 -59.18
N GLU A 268 -42.01 17.17 -59.21
CA GLU A 268 -41.70 16.26 -60.33
C GLU A 268 -42.81 15.22 -60.54
N GLU A 269 -43.38 14.68 -59.47
CA GLU A 269 -44.54 13.77 -59.52
C GLU A 269 -45.84 14.46 -59.96
N GLY A 270 -46.07 15.72 -59.56
CA GLY A 270 -47.21 16.53 -60.03
C GLY A 270 -47.20 16.79 -61.55
N VAL A 271 -46.03 16.73 -62.18
CA VAL A 271 -45.86 16.81 -63.64
C VAL A 271 -46.10 15.44 -64.30
N ALA A 272 -45.68 14.34 -63.68
CA ALA A 272 -45.86 12.98 -64.19
C ALA A 272 -47.32 12.51 -64.22
N ILE A 273 -48.18 12.97 -63.29
CA ILE A 273 -49.61 12.58 -63.24
C ILE A 273 -50.41 13.06 -64.47
N LYS A 274 -49.90 14.02 -65.24
CA LYS A 274 -50.58 14.51 -66.46
C LYS A 274 -50.38 13.61 -67.70
N SER A 275 -49.51 12.60 -67.63
CA SER A 275 -49.17 11.75 -68.77
C SER A 275 -49.37 10.26 -68.45
N GLU A 276 -50.53 9.75 -68.87
CA GLU A 276 -50.81 8.34 -69.24
C GLU A 276 -51.13 7.25 -68.17
N ASN A 277 -52.42 6.86 -68.18
CA ASN A 277 -53.05 5.52 -68.18
C ASN A 277 -52.41 4.27 -67.49
N SER A 278 -53.19 3.72 -66.55
CA SER A 278 -53.56 2.29 -66.39
C SER A 278 -52.67 1.30 -65.62
N ASN A 279 -51.51 1.65 -65.09
CA ASN A 279 -50.75 0.81 -64.13
C ASN A 279 -50.52 1.49 -62.76
N SER A 280 -51.32 2.51 -62.45
CA SER A 280 -51.04 3.53 -61.44
C SER A 280 -51.01 3.06 -59.98
N SER A 281 -51.74 2.02 -59.58
CA SER A 281 -51.95 1.73 -58.15
C SER A 281 -50.73 1.15 -57.42
N HIS A 282 -49.91 0.33 -58.09
CA HIS A 282 -48.72 -0.27 -57.47
C HIS A 282 -47.49 0.65 -57.54
N HIS A 283 -47.37 1.48 -58.57
CA HIS A 283 -46.32 2.50 -58.69
C HIS A 283 -46.52 3.59 -57.63
N LEU A 284 -47.75 4.11 -57.49
CA LEU A 284 -48.12 5.06 -56.42
C LEU A 284 -47.80 4.52 -55.02
N LEU A 285 -47.95 3.21 -54.77
CA LEU A 285 -47.70 2.65 -53.44
C LEU A 285 -46.21 2.49 -53.14
N ILE A 286 -45.40 2.20 -54.17
CA ILE A 286 -43.93 2.16 -54.07
C ILE A 286 -43.39 3.58 -53.90
N ASP A 287 -43.92 4.55 -54.64
CA ASP A 287 -43.53 5.96 -54.54
C ASP A 287 -43.91 6.56 -53.18
N VAL A 288 -45.10 6.25 -52.66
CA VAL A 288 -45.52 6.70 -51.32
C VAL A 288 -44.67 6.06 -50.23
N LEU A 289 -44.30 4.78 -50.36
CA LEU A 289 -43.39 4.12 -49.41
C LEU A 289 -41.96 4.67 -49.51
N GLU A 290 -41.46 4.96 -50.71
CA GLU A 290 -40.14 5.57 -50.92
C GLU A 290 -40.10 7.02 -50.41
N PHE A 291 -41.18 7.77 -50.58
CA PHE A 291 -41.38 9.10 -49.99
C PHE A 291 -41.43 9.03 -48.46
N ILE A 292 -42.18 8.08 -47.89
CA ILE A 292 -42.24 7.87 -46.44
C ILE A 292 -40.89 7.42 -45.89
N ASP A 293 -40.16 6.54 -46.58
CA ASP A 293 -38.84 6.09 -46.17
C ASP A 293 -37.81 7.21 -46.26
N ARG A 294 -37.85 8.10 -47.25
CA ARG A 294 -36.97 9.28 -47.31
C ARG A 294 -37.36 10.35 -46.29
N GLY A 295 -38.65 10.59 -46.07
CA GLY A 295 -39.12 11.49 -45.01
C GLY A 295 -38.75 10.98 -43.62
N SER A 296 -38.83 9.66 -43.41
CA SER A 296 -38.51 9.01 -42.13
C SER A 296 -36.99 8.90 -41.90
N ASN A 297 -36.24 8.47 -42.91
CA ASN A 297 -34.80 8.23 -42.80
C ASN A 297 -33.94 9.46 -43.08
N GLY A 298 -34.45 10.44 -43.84
CA GLY A 298 -33.81 11.72 -44.10
C GLY A 298 -34.23 12.75 -43.06
N PHE A 299 -35.42 13.33 -43.23
CA PHE A 299 -35.89 14.45 -42.40
C PHE A 299 -36.08 14.08 -40.93
N LEU A 300 -36.87 13.04 -40.60
CA LEU A 300 -37.14 12.67 -39.20
C LEU A 300 -35.89 12.14 -38.49
N SER A 301 -35.03 11.40 -39.19
CA SER A 301 -33.74 10.97 -38.66
C SER A 301 -32.82 12.16 -38.37
N ASN A 302 -32.66 13.10 -39.32
CA ASN A 302 -31.86 14.32 -39.14
C ASN A 302 -32.43 15.22 -38.05
N LEU A 303 -33.76 15.33 -37.94
CA LEU A 303 -34.45 16.04 -36.88
C LEU A 303 -34.22 15.37 -35.51
N SER A 304 -34.31 14.04 -35.45
CA SER A 304 -34.02 13.30 -34.21
C SER A 304 -32.56 13.43 -33.78
N LEU A 305 -31.61 13.42 -34.73
CA LEU A 305 -30.19 13.61 -34.49
C LEU A 305 -29.87 15.03 -34.03
N THR A 306 -30.52 16.05 -34.60
CA THR A 306 -30.34 17.45 -34.16
C THR A 306 -30.95 17.68 -32.79
N ILE A 307 -32.12 17.11 -32.49
CA ILE A 307 -32.71 17.15 -31.14
C ILE A 307 -31.80 16.44 -30.14
N ALA A 308 -31.35 15.22 -30.43
CA ALA A 308 -30.47 14.47 -29.53
C ALA A 308 -29.11 15.18 -29.35
N ALA A 309 -28.56 15.78 -30.40
CA ALA A 309 -27.34 16.58 -30.30
C ALA A 309 -27.55 17.84 -29.47
N TYR A 310 -28.67 18.54 -29.65
CA TYR A 310 -29.03 19.72 -28.87
C TYR A 310 -29.21 19.40 -27.38
N GLU A 311 -29.91 18.30 -27.07
CA GLU A 311 -30.07 17.81 -25.70
C GLU A 311 -28.71 17.45 -25.06
N ASN A 312 -27.82 16.78 -25.79
CA ASN A 312 -26.51 16.39 -25.25
C ASN A 312 -25.52 17.56 -25.13
N LEU A 313 -25.56 18.53 -26.05
CA LEU A 313 -24.59 19.64 -26.09
C LEU A 313 -24.99 20.81 -25.19
N PHE A 314 -26.28 21.14 -25.13
CA PHE A 314 -26.74 22.35 -24.45
C PHE A 314 -27.50 22.05 -23.16
N ILE A 315 -28.35 21.03 -23.14
CA ILE A 315 -29.17 20.71 -21.95
C ILE A 315 -28.36 19.95 -20.90
N LYS A 316 -27.65 18.87 -21.27
CA LYS A 316 -26.81 18.13 -20.30
C LYS A 316 -25.61 18.94 -19.80
N GLN A 317 -25.08 19.85 -20.62
CA GLN A 317 -23.95 20.70 -20.23
C GLN A 317 -24.39 21.82 -19.27
N THR A 318 -25.63 22.33 -19.38
CA THR A 318 -26.21 23.28 -18.40
C THR A 318 -26.57 22.60 -17.09
N GLU A 319 -27.03 21.34 -17.11
CA GLU A 319 -27.20 20.54 -15.89
C GLU A 319 -25.87 20.24 -15.18
N ILE A 320 -24.81 19.88 -15.91
CA ILE A 320 -23.48 19.65 -15.30
C ILE A 320 -22.91 20.95 -14.72
N THR A 321 -23.10 22.09 -15.41
CA THR A 321 -22.63 23.41 -14.95
C THR A 321 -23.42 23.93 -13.75
N SER A 322 -24.72 23.64 -13.67
CA SER A 322 -25.56 23.97 -12.51
C SER A 322 -25.29 23.06 -11.31
N MET A 323 -24.97 21.77 -11.54
CA MET A 323 -24.56 20.86 -10.46
C MET A 323 -23.16 21.19 -9.91
N THR A 324 -22.19 21.59 -10.74
CA THR A 324 -20.88 22.06 -10.24
C THR A 324 -20.98 23.40 -9.51
N ALA A 325 -21.82 24.33 -9.97
CA ALA A 325 -22.11 25.57 -9.25
C ALA A 325 -22.82 25.33 -7.90
N ALA A 326 -23.69 24.31 -7.80
CA ALA A 326 -24.34 23.94 -6.54
C ALA A 326 -23.38 23.28 -5.53
N LEU A 327 -22.34 22.57 -5.99
CA LEU A 327 -21.31 21.99 -5.12
C LEU A 327 -20.30 23.03 -4.62
N ASP A 328 -19.94 24.04 -5.42
CA ASP A 328 -19.06 25.16 -5.00
C ASP A 328 -19.74 26.15 -4.03
N GLY A 329 -21.08 26.15 -3.95
CA GLY A 329 -21.86 27.01 -3.07
C GLY A 329 -21.89 26.59 -1.58
N THR A 330 -21.26 25.48 -1.19
CA THR A 330 -21.32 24.97 0.21
C THR A 330 -20.01 25.07 1.00
N TYR A 331 -18.92 25.59 0.42
CA TYR A 331 -17.70 25.92 1.15
C TYR A 331 -17.51 27.44 1.26
N SER A 332 -18.34 28.07 2.10
CA SER A 332 -18.02 29.37 2.68
C SER A 332 -17.34 29.12 4.04
N PRO A 333 -16.03 29.38 4.21
CA PRO A 333 -15.43 29.37 5.52
C PRO A 333 -15.85 30.66 6.23
N MET A 334 -16.79 30.54 7.18
CA MET A 334 -16.92 31.53 8.24
C MET A 334 -15.58 31.62 8.98
N MET A 335 -15.18 32.86 9.24
CA MET A 335 -14.06 33.28 10.09
C MET A 335 -13.87 32.46 11.36
#